data_AF-A0A812J575-F1
#
_entry.id   AF-A0A812J575-F1
#
_cell.length_a   1.000
_cell.length_b   1.000
_cell.length_c   1.000
_cell.angle_alpha   90.00
_cell.angle_beta   90.00
_cell.angle_gamma   90.00
#
_symmetry.space_group_name_H-M   'P 1'
#
loop_
_entity.id
_entity.type
_entity.pdbx_description
1 polymer ?
#
loop_
_entity_poly.entity_id
_entity_poly.type
_entity_poly.pdbx_seq_one_letter_code
_entity_poly.pdbx_strand_id
1 'polypeptide(L)'
;DGDGELNSSDLQKALDNEEFVEILRLLEVPVMNAENLMRLFDRVGRGHVSFGELVEGITSMLEDINPKDYTKLALWSDSLMKRMEMLEQRCNFLANMVIDLRRQIEECFNCLALFIDSRENTELYYRALKAIRSAPPPVPVDIREALGLEVKKEKLSENEAEALMNFARRYIAPKQHAKKKDIQDDSPGGSPRSPSPKSSWHSGLRVA
;
A
#
# COMPACT_ATOMS: atom_id res chain seq x y z
N ASP A 1 4.94 -43.78 -25.16
CA ASP A 1 5.82 -42.94 -24.31
C ASP A 1 6.08 -43.54 -22.94
N GLY A 2 5.17 -44.38 -22.40
CA GLY A 2 5.48 -45.22 -21.24
C GLY A 2 5.53 -44.48 -19.90
N ASP A 3 5.05 -43.23 -19.90
CA ASP A 3 4.81 -42.35 -18.77
C ASP A 3 3.58 -42.77 -17.93
N GLY A 4 2.68 -43.56 -18.50
CA GLY A 4 1.48 -44.04 -17.80
C GLY A 4 0.37 -42.99 -17.72
N GLU A 5 0.48 -41.92 -18.50
CA GLU A 5 -0.49 -40.84 -18.62
C GLU A 5 -1.06 -40.80 -20.05
N LEU A 6 -2.35 -40.53 -20.18
CA LEU A 6 -3.05 -40.41 -21.45
C LEU A 6 -3.45 -38.96 -21.67
N ASN A 7 -2.89 -38.37 -22.73
CA ASN A 7 -3.29 -37.06 -23.24
C ASN A 7 -4.46 -37.21 -24.22
N SER A 8 -5.14 -36.09 -24.53
CA SER A 8 -6.29 -36.11 -25.46
C SER A 8 -5.95 -36.69 -26.83
N SER A 9 -4.75 -36.40 -27.35
CA SER A 9 -4.27 -36.91 -28.63
C SER A 9 -4.05 -38.42 -28.63
N ASP A 10 -3.58 -38.97 -27.51
CA ASP A 10 -3.29 -40.39 -27.40
C ASP A 10 -4.58 -41.18 -27.17
N LEU A 11 -5.51 -40.60 -26.43
CA LEU A 11 -6.86 -41.14 -26.30
C LEU A 11 -7.61 -41.12 -27.64
N GLN A 12 -7.44 -40.07 -28.46
CA GLN A 12 -8.01 -40.02 -29.81
C GLN A 12 -7.45 -41.14 -30.69
N LYS A 13 -6.13 -41.35 -30.69
CA LYS A 13 -5.51 -42.48 -31.40
C LYS A 13 -5.99 -43.84 -30.86
N ALA A 14 -6.25 -43.95 -29.56
CA ALA A 14 -6.79 -45.16 -28.96
C ALA A 14 -8.24 -45.42 -29.42
N LEU A 15 -9.06 -44.38 -29.58
CA LEU A 15 -10.42 -44.48 -30.12
C LEU A 15 -10.46 -44.84 -31.61
N ASP A 16 -9.40 -44.54 -32.35
CA ASP A 16 -9.26 -44.99 -33.74
C ASP A 16 -9.00 -46.51 -33.83
N ASN A 17 -8.64 -47.17 -32.72
CA ASN A 17 -8.51 -48.63 -32.65
C ASN A 17 -9.88 -49.28 -32.33
N GLU A 18 -10.42 -50.04 -33.27
CA GLU A 18 -11.71 -50.73 -33.13
C GLU A 18 -11.75 -51.66 -31.91
N GLU A 19 -10.65 -52.36 -31.59
CA GLU A 19 -10.58 -53.28 -30.45
C GLU A 19 -10.81 -52.53 -29.12
N PHE A 20 -10.26 -51.32 -28.99
CA PHE A 20 -10.43 -50.52 -27.79
C PHE A 20 -11.88 -50.03 -27.65
N VAL A 21 -12.50 -49.62 -28.76
CA VAL A 21 -13.90 -49.21 -28.78
C VAL A 21 -14.83 -50.38 -28.45
N GLU A 22 -14.53 -51.59 -28.94
CA GLU A 22 -15.27 -52.79 -28.57
C GLU A 22 -15.17 -53.11 -27.08
N ILE A 23 -13.98 -52.98 -26.48
CA ILE A 23 -13.79 -53.12 -25.04
C ILE A 23 -14.64 -52.10 -24.28
N LEU A 24 -14.64 -50.83 -24.70
CA LEU A 24 -15.48 -49.81 -24.05
C LEU A 24 -16.97 -50.14 -24.15
N ARG A 25 -17.44 -50.64 -25.30
CA ARG A 25 -18.84 -51.08 -25.47
C ARG A 25 -19.18 -52.30 -24.62
N LEU A 26 -18.27 -53.26 -24.51
CA LEU A 26 -18.43 -54.45 -23.66
C LEU A 26 -18.56 -54.07 -22.19
N LEU A 27 -17.81 -53.05 -21.77
CA LEU A 27 -17.84 -52.49 -20.42
C LEU A 27 -18.95 -51.44 -20.25
N GLU A 28 -19.89 -51.35 -21.19
CA GLU A 28 -21.03 -50.41 -21.18
C GLU A 28 -20.63 -48.93 -21.02
N VAL A 29 -19.39 -48.58 -21.34
CA VAL A 29 -18.89 -47.20 -21.29
C VAL A 29 -19.38 -46.46 -22.54
N PRO A 30 -20.00 -45.26 -22.40
CA PRO A 30 -20.47 -44.50 -23.55
C PRO A 30 -19.29 -44.08 -24.43
N VAL A 31 -19.33 -44.51 -25.70
CA VAL A 31 -18.34 -44.12 -26.70
C VAL A 31 -18.59 -42.67 -27.10
N MET A 32 -17.66 -41.78 -26.75
CA MET A 32 -17.73 -40.35 -27.01
C MET A 32 -16.42 -39.84 -27.64
N ASN A 33 -16.39 -38.56 -28.02
CA ASN A 33 -15.16 -37.90 -28.46
C ASN A 33 -14.09 -37.94 -27.35
N ALA A 34 -12.81 -37.99 -27.73
CA ALA A 34 -11.69 -38.07 -26.79
C ALA A 34 -11.72 -36.97 -25.72
N GLU A 35 -12.03 -35.73 -26.10
CA GLU A 35 -12.13 -34.62 -25.14
C GLU A 35 -13.18 -34.85 -24.05
N ASN A 36 -14.32 -35.46 -24.40
CA ASN A 36 -15.40 -35.73 -23.46
C ASN A 36 -15.04 -36.89 -22.54
N LEU A 37 -14.44 -37.97 -23.07
CA LEU A 37 -13.93 -39.06 -22.25
C LEU A 37 -12.83 -38.58 -21.30
N MET A 38 -11.95 -37.69 -21.77
CA MET A 38 -10.91 -37.13 -20.94
C MET A 38 -11.49 -36.28 -19.80
N ARG A 39 -12.53 -35.47 -20.06
CA ARG A 39 -13.27 -34.75 -19.01
C ARG A 39 -13.98 -35.67 -18.01
N LEU A 40 -14.40 -36.86 -18.46
CA LEU A 40 -15.06 -37.83 -17.62
C LEU A 40 -14.08 -38.52 -16.65
N PHE A 41 -12.87 -38.82 -17.13
CA PHE A 41 -11.86 -39.55 -16.35
C PHE A 41 -10.88 -38.65 -15.58
N ASP A 42 -10.64 -37.42 -16.03
CA ASP A 42 -9.75 -36.46 -15.36
C ASP A 42 -10.44 -35.83 -14.14
N ARG A 43 -10.43 -36.56 -13.03
CA ARG A 43 -11.02 -36.10 -11.76
C ARG A 43 -10.29 -34.91 -11.15
N VAL A 44 -9.00 -34.74 -11.46
CA VAL A 44 -8.14 -33.70 -10.87
C VAL A 44 -8.17 -32.41 -11.69
N GLY A 45 -8.47 -32.50 -12.99
CA GLY A 45 -8.48 -31.39 -13.93
C GLY A 45 -7.09 -31.00 -14.42
N ARG A 46 -6.19 -31.98 -14.57
CA ARG A 46 -4.80 -31.74 -15.02
C ARG A 46 -4.65 -31.71 -16.54
N GLY A 47 -5.66 -32.17 -17.28
CA GLY A 47 -5.64 -32.31 -18.74
C GLY A 47 -4.98 -33.59 -19.24
N HIS A 48 -4.68 -34.52 -18.33
CA HIS A 48 -4.19 -35.88 -18.61
C HIS A 48 -4.85 -36.86 -17.65
N VAL A 49 -4.99 -38.11 -18.10
CA VAL A 49 -5.62 -39.18 -17.32
C VAL A 49 -4.58 -40.25 -17.05
N SER A 50 -4.29 -40.51 -15.78
CA SER A 50 -3.43 -41.63 -15.42
C SER A 50 -4.13 -42.97 -15.69
N PHE A 51 -3.36 -44.03 -15.95
CA PHE A 51 -3.93 -45.37 -16.13
C PHE A 51 -4.84 -45.79 -14.96
N GLY A 52 -4.46 -45.44 -13.72
CA GLY A 52 -5.28 -45.69 -12.53
C GLY A 52 -6.62 -44.98 -12.56
N GLU A 53 -6.63 -43.68 -12.91
CA GLU A 53 -7.87 -42.89 -13.05
C GLU A 53 -8.78 -43.43 -14.17
N LEU A 54 -8.20 -43.91 -15.28
CA LEU A 54 -8.95 -44.52 -16.36
C LEU A 54 -9.64 -45.82 -15.91
N VAL A 55 -8.88 -46.74 -15.29
CA VAL A 55 -9.41 -48.03 -14.82
C VAL A 55 -10.45 -47.80 -13.72
N GLU A 56 -10.17 -46.92 -12.76
CA GLU A 56 -11.11 -46.58 -11.70
C GLU A 56 -12.37 -45.93 -12.26
N GLY A 57 -12.23 -45.06 -13.26
CA GLY A 57 -13.34 -44.43 -13.95
C GLY A 57 -14.25 -45.43 -14.68
N ILE A 58 -13.66 -46.35 -15.44
CA ILE A 58 -14.40 -47.42 -16.13
C ILE A 58 -15.10 -48.32 -15.10
N THR A 59 -14.39 -48.74 -14.06
CA THR A 59 -14.95 -49.59 -13.00
C THR A 59 -16.12 -48.88 -12.30
N SER A 60 -15.99 -47.58 -12.03
CA SER A 60 -17.05 -46.79 -11.39
C SER A 60 -18.30 -46.59 -12.26
N MET A 61 -18.22 -46.76 -13.58
CA MET A 61 -19.38 -46.70 -14.46
C MET A 61 -20.16 -48.02 -14.52
N LEU A 62 -19.50 -49.14 -14.24
CA LEU A 62 -20.13 -50.47 -14.17
C LEU A 62 -20.82 -50.74 -12.83
N GLU A 63 -20.40 -50.04 -11.77
CA GLU A 63 -20.99 -50.22 -10.44
C GLU A 63 -22.35 -49.51 -10.34
N ASP A 64 -23.33 -50.21 -9.79
CA ASP A 64 -24.62 -49.59 -9.42
C ASP A 64 -24.39 -48.47 -8.41
N ILE A 65 -25.04 -47.32 -8.65
CA ILE A 65 -24.92 -46.15 -7.78
C ILE A 65 -25.45 -46.50 -6.38
N ASN A 66 -24.55 -46.53 -5.40
CA ASN A 66 -24.90 -46.78 -4.02
C ASN A 66 -25.30 -45.48 -3.31
N PRO A 67 -26.09 -45.56 -2.21
CA PRO A 67 -26.36 -44.40 -1.34
C PRO A 67 -25.10 -43.66 -0.85
N LYS A 68 -23.97 -44.38 -0.74
CA LYS A 68 -22.66 -43.82 -0.36
C LYS A 68 -22.06 -42.93 -1.44
N ASP A 69 -22.41 -43.12 -2.70
CA ASP A 69 -21.86 -42.32 -3.79
C ASP A 69 -22.55 -40.96 -3.88
N TYR A 70 -23.83 -40.87 -3.50
CA TYR A 70 -24.50 -39.60 -3.30
C TYR A 70 -23.85 -38.74 -2.22
N THR A 71 -23.38 -39.34 -1.11
CA THR A 71 -22.69 -38.58 -0.07
C THR A 71 -21.31 -38.12 -0.52
N LYS A 72 -20.57 -38.95 -1.26
CA LYS A 72 -19.31 -38.53 -1.91
C LYS A 72 -19.55 -37.40 -2.92
N LEU A 73 -20.59 -37.50 -3.74
CA LEU A 73 -20.96 -36.47 -4.71
C LEU A 73 -21.31 -35.16 -4.01
N ALA A 74 -22.05 -35.22 -2.90
CA ALA A 74 -22.35 -34.04 -2.09
C ALA A 74 -21.08 -33.40 -1.50
N LEU A 75 -20.16 -34.20 -0.95
CA LEU A 75 -18.86 -33.71 -0.44
C LEU A 75 -18.00 -33.10 -1.56
N TRP A 76 -18.02 -33.71 -2.75
CA TRP A 76 -17.28 -33.19 -3.89
C TRP A 76 -17.87 -31.88 -4.41
N SER A 77 -19.20 -31.78 -4.49
CA SER A 77 -19.91 -30.54 -4.80
C SER A 77 -19.58 -29.44 -3.79
N ASP A 78 -19.58 -29.74 -2.49
CA ASP A 78 -19.21 -28.77 -1.45
C ASP A 78 -17.75 -28.33 -1.59
N SER A 79 -16.82 -29.26 -1.84
CA SER A 79 -15.42 -28.94 -2.14
C SER A 79 -15.25 -28.04 -3.37
N LEU A 80 -16.02 -28.29 -4.43
CA LEU A 80 -16.04 -27.45 -5.63
C LEU A 80 -16.59 -26.06 -5.33
N MET A 81 -17.67 -25.96 -4.55
CA MET A 81 -18.22 -24.67 -4.12
C MET A 81 -17.21 -23.88 -3.29
N LYS A 82 -16.51 -24.52 -2.33
CA LYS A 82 -15.46 -23.87 -1.54
C LYS A 82 -14.31 -23.37 -2.40
N ARG A 83 -13.89 -24.14 -3.40
CA ARG A 83 -12.87 -23.71 -4.37
C ARG A 83 -13.34 -22.53 -5.21
N MET A 84 -14.61 -22.53 -5.62
CA MET A 84 -15.23 -21.42 -6.35
C MET A 84 -15.29 -20.14 -5.51
N GLU A 85 -15.73 -20.23 -4.25
CA GLU A 85 -15.73 -19.11 -3.30
C GLU A 85 -14.33 -18.52 -3.11
N MET A 86 -13.32 -19.37 -2.95
CA MET A 86 -11.92 -18.94 -2.83
C MET A 86 -11.42 -18.24 -4.10
N LEU A 87 -11.81 -18.75 -5.27
CA LEU A 87 -11.47 -18.12 -6.55
C LEU A 87 -12.14 -16.75 -6.70
N GLU A 88 -13.42 -16.66 -6.34
CA GLU A 88 -14.17 -15.40 -6.33
C GLU A 88 -13.51 -14.36 -5.42
N GLN A 89 -13.13 -14.74 -4.19
CA GLN A 89 -12.42 -13.87 -3.27
C GLN A 89 -11.10 -13.36 -3.85
N ARG A 90 -10.33 -14.23 -4.52
CA ARG A 90 -9.08 -13.85 -5.19
C ARG A 90 -9.32 -12.89 -6.35
N CYS A 91 -10.34 -13.13 -7.16
CA CYS A 91 -10.73 -12.24 -8.25
C CYS A 91 -11.15 -10.86 -7.73
N ASN A 92 -11.95 -10.81 -6.67
CA ASN A 92 -12.37 -9.56 -6.04
C ASN A 92 -11.19 -8.79 -5.45
N PHE A 93 -10.26 -9.49 -4.80
CA PHE A 93 -9.03 -8.89 -4.28
C PHE A 93 -8.18 -8.28 -5.40
N LEU A 94 -7.96 -9.02 -6.49
CA LEU A 94 -7.22 -8.53 -7.66
C LEU A 94 -7.91 -7.32 -8.30
N ALA A 95 -9.24 -7.34 -8.42
CA ALA A 95 -10.01 -6.21 -8.94
C ALA A 95 -9.81 -4.94 -8.10
N ASN A 96 -9.88 -5.06 -6.76
CA ASN A 96 -9.63 -3.95 -5.85
C ASN A 96 -8.20 -3.41 -5.98
N MET A 97 -7.19 -4.28 -6.07
CA MET A 97 -5.80 -3.86 -6.30
C MET A 97 -5.63 -3.07 -7.61
N VAL A 98 -6.31 -3.46 -8.68
CA VAL A 98 -6.26 -2.74 -9.95
C VAL A 98 -6.91 -1.36 -9.83
N ILE A 99 -8.03 -1.26 -9.10
CA ILE A 99 -8.69 0.03 -8.80
C ILE A 99 -7.76 0.94 -8.00
N ASP A 100 -7.11 0.42 -6.96
CA ASP A 100 -6.19 1.18 -6.12
C ASP A 100 -4.96 1.66 -6.92
N LEU A 101 -4.38 0.79 -7.75
CA LEU A 101 -3.25 1.14 -8.61
C LEU A 101 -3.64 2.23 -9.61
N ARG A 102 -4.82 2.12 -10.22
CA ARG A 102 -5.34 3.16 -11.11
C ARG A 102 -5.45 4.50 -10.39
N ARG A 103 -6.03 4.50 -9.18
CA ARG A 103 -6.17 5.71 -8.35
C ARG A 103 -4.80 6.33 -8.03
N GLN A 104 -3.82 5.52 -7.64
CA GLN A 104 -2.47 6.01 -7.36
C GLN A 104 -1.82 6.64 -8.60
N ILE A 105 -1.99 6.04 -9.77
CA ILE A 105 -1.50 6.60 -11.04
C ILE A 105 -2.17 7.95 -11.35
N GLU A 106 -3.49 8.04 -11.16
CA GLU A 106 -4.23 9.30 -11.34
C GLU A 106 -3.73 10.38 -10.37
N GLU A 107 -3.50 10.04 -9.10
CA GLU A 107 -2.91 10.96 -8.10
C GLU A 107 -1.49 11.39 -8.50
N CYS A 108 -0.65 10.48 -8.98
CA CYS A 108 0.69 10.82 -9.49
C CYS A 108 0.63 11.78 -10.69
N PHE A 109 -0.28 11.55 -11.63
CA PHE A 109 -0.45 12.45 -12.78
C PHE A 109 -0.96 13.83 -12.36
N ASN A 110 -1.87 13.90 -11.40
CA ASN A 110 -2.31 15.17 -10.84
C ASN A 110 -1.17 15.94 -10.17
N CYS A 111 -0.32 15.24 -9.39
CA CYS A 111 0.88 15.85 -8.80
C CYS A 111 1.88 16.33 -9.87
N LEU A 112 2.06 15.57 -10.95
CA LEU A 112 2.92 15.99 -12.08
C LEU A 112 2.35 17.23 -12.80
N ALA A 113 1.04 17.28 -13.02
CA ALA A 113 0.38 18.44 -13.61
C ALA A 113 0.59 19.69 -12.73
N LEU A 114 0.33 19.57 -11.42
CA LEU A 114 0.58 20.66 -10.47
C LEU A 114 2.05 21.08 -10.41
N PHE A 115 2.97 20.14 -10.52
CA PHE A 115 4.40 20.44 -10.58
C PHE A 115 4.75 21.23 -11.86
N ILE A 116 4.22 20.83 -13.02
CA ILE A 116 4.42 21.54 -14.28
C ILE A 116 3.86 22.97 -14.18
N ASP A 117 2.64 23.13 -13.66
CA ASP A 117 1.98 24.43 -13.52
C ASP A 117 2.70 25.35 -12.51
N SER A 118 3.23 24.79 -11.42
CA SER A 118 3.95 25.55 -10.38
C SER A 118 5.43 25.78 -10.69
N ARG A 119 5.98 25.12 -11.71
CA ARG A 119 7.39 25.22 -12.09
C ARG A 119 7.77 26.65 -12.45
N GLU A 120 6.99 27.33 -13.27
CA GLU A 120 7.30 28.71 -13.68
C GLU A 120 7.31 29.67 -12.48
N ASN A 121 6.33 29.52 -11.59
CA ASN A 121 6.23 30.31 -10.37
C ASN A 121 7.41 30.08 -9.41
N THR A 122 7.80 28.83 -9.23
CA THR A 122 8.96 28.47 -8.39
C THR A 122 10.26 28.98 -9.01
N GLU A 123 10.47 28.81 -10.32
CA GLU A 123 11.64 29.35 -11.04
C GLU A 123 11.72 30.88 -10.92
N LEU A 124 10.60 31.60 -11.08
CA LEU A 124 10.53 33.05 -10.90
C LEU A 124 10.90 33.46 -9.47
N TYR A 125 10.34 32.79 -8.46
CA TYR A 125 10.65 33.04 -7.06
C TYR A 125 12.14 32.85 -6.77
N TYR A 126 12.74 31.73 -7.20
CA TYR A 126 14.16 31.47 -7.02
C TYR A 126 15.04 32.47 -7.77
N ARG A 127 14.64 32.92 -8.96
CA ARG A 127 15.33 33.96 -9.71
C ARG A 127 15.32 35.29 -8.96
N ALA A 128 14.17 35.69 -8.41
CA ALA A 128 14.05 36.90 -7.59
C ALA A 128 14.92 36.80 -6.32
N LEU A 129 14.89 35.66 -5.63
CA LEU A 129 15.68 35.43 -4.42
C LEU A 129 17.19 35.46 -4.71
N LYS A 130 17.62 34.89 -5.84
CA LYS A 130 19.00 34.98 -6.32
C LYS A 130 19.41 36.42 -6.64
N ALA A 131 18.51 37.20 -7.25
CA ALA A 131 18.76 38.63 -7.52
C ALA A 131 18.93 39.43 -6.21
N ILE A 132 18.07 39.20 -5.21
CA ILE A 132 18.19 39.85 -3.89
C ILE A 132 19.50 39.48 -3.19
N ARG A 133 19.90 38.19 -3.24
CA ARG A 133 21.14 37.73 -2.61
C ARG A 133 22.41 38.22 -3.30
N SER A 134 22.34 38.47 -4.61
CA SER A 134 23.48 38.99 -5.39
C SER A 134 23.51 40.50 -5.48
N ALA A 135 22.45 41.18 -5.06
CA ALA A 135 22.45 42.63 -4.93
C ALA A 135 23.52 43.05 -3.90
N PRO A 136 24.28 44.13 -4.17
CA PRO A 136 25.16 44.71 -3.17
C PRO A 136 24.35 45.02 -1.90
N PRO A 137 24.94 44.90 -0.69
CA PRO A 137 24.25 45.30 0.53
C PRO A 137 23.76 46.74 0.34
N PRO A 138 22.46 47.01 0.60
CA PRO A 138 21.93 48.36 0.40
C PRO A 138 22.78 49.30 1.23
N VAL A 139 23.36 50.30 0.56
CA VAL A 139 24.05 51.40 1.24
C VAL A 139 23.01 51.96 2.22
N PRO A 140 23.30 52.02 3.52
CA PRO A 140 22.33 52.47 4.51
C PRO A 140 21.94 53.89 4.13
N VAL A 141 20.74 54.04 3.55
CA VAL A 141 20.17 55.34 3.29
C VAL A 141 19.77 55.87 4.65
N ASP A 142 20.28 57.04 5.00
CA ASP A 142 19.93 57.68 6.26
C ASP A 142 18.40 57.88 6.25
N ILE A 143 17.69 57.26 7.20
CA ILE A 143 16.21 57.25 7.23
C ILE A 143 15.64 58.67 7.19
N ARG A 144 16.41 59.63 7.68
CA ARG A 144 16.12 61.07 7.68
C ARG A 144 16.10 61.66 6.27
N GLU A 145 17.01 61.22 5.41
CA GLU A 145 17.11 61.66 4.01
C GLU A 145 16.02 61.01 3.17
N ALA A 146 15.73 59.72 3.39
CA ALA A 146 14.65 59.00 2.70
C ALA A 146 13.25 59.51 3.04
N LEU A 147 13.04 59.99 4.27
CA LEU A 147 11.77 60.56 4.73
C LEU A 147 11.66 62.07 4.51
N GLY A 148 12.67 62.72 3.93
CA GLY A 148 12.70 64.17 3.72
C GLY A 148 12.59 64.96 5.03
N LEU A 149 12.99 64.37 6.16
CA LEU A 149 12.94 65.01 7.46
C LEU A 149 14.20 65.85 7.64
N GLU A 150 14.12 67.13 7.27
CA GLU A 150 15.13 68.11 7.64
C GLU A 150 15.18 68.21 9.17
N VAL A 151 16.17 67.56 9.78
CA VAL A 151 16.40 67.65 11.23
C VAL A 151 16.95 69.04 11.52
N LYS A 152 16.05 69.98 11.84
CA LYS A 152 16.42 71.19 12.56
C LYS A 152 17.09 70.75 13.86
N LYS A 153 18.42 70.93 13.95
CA LYS A 153 19.19 70.68 15.18
C LYS A 153 18.85 71.76 16.20
N GLU A 154 17.64 71.74 16.74
CA GLU A 154 17.35 72.42 18.00
C GLU A 154 18.08 71.66 19.10
N LYS A 155 18.98 72.36 19.79
CA LYS A 155 19.71 71.81 20.94
C LYS A 155 18.68 71.52 22.02
N LEU A 156 18.38 70.24 22.24
CA LEU A 156 17.58 69.78 23.37
C LEU A 156 18.18 70.35 24.66
N SER A 157 17.35 71.04 25.43
CA SER A 157 17.70 71.55 26.75
C SER A 157 18.14 70.38 27.64
N GLU A 158 19.24 70.53 28.38
CA GLU A 158 19.88 69.45 29.16
C GLU A 158 18.90 68.75 30.13
N ASN A 159 17.85 69.45 30.56
CA ASN A 159 16.80 68.89 31.43
C ASN A 159 15.89 67.85 30.75
N GLU A 160 15.64 67.96 29.45
CA GLU A 160 14.74 67.03 28.74
C GLU A 160 15.44 65.69 28.45
N ALA A 161 16.75 65.73 28.24
CA ALA A 161 17.58 64.53 28.06
C ALA A 161 17.59 63.67 29.34
N GLU A 162 17.69 64.28 30.52
CA GLU A 162 17.63 63.55 31.79
C GLU A 162 16.24 62.97 32.07
N ALA A 163 15.18 63.70 31.74
CA ALA A 163 13.81 63.21 31.87
C ALA A 163 13.54 61.98 30.99
N LEU A 164 14.05 62.00 29.74
CA LEU A 164 13.93 60.88 28.81
C LEU A 164 14.74 59.65 29.27
N MET A 165 15.96 59.88 29.78
CA MET A 165 16.81 58.80 30.31
C MET A 165 16.21 58.13 31.56
N ASN A 166 15.55 58.90 32.44
CA ASN A 166 14.83 58.35 33.58
C ASN A 166 13.58 57.57 33.17
N PHE A 167 12.87 58.03 32.13
CA PHE A 167 11.75 57.28 31.55
C PHE A 167 12.20 55.95 30.95
N ALA A 168 13.27 55.95 30.15
CA ALA A 168 13.80 54.73 29.53
C ALA A 168 14.31 53.71 30.57
N ARG A 169 14.97 54.18 31.64
CA ARG A 169 15.41 53.31 32.76
C ARG A 169 14.25 52.62 33.47
N ARG A 170 13.07 53.28 33.57
CA ARG A 170 11.87 52.68 34.16
C ARG A 170 11.27 51.53 33.34
N TYR A 171 11.43 51.57 32.01
CA TYR A 171 10.86 50.57 31.11
C TYR A 171 11.81 49.42 30.79
N ILE A 172 13.12 49.66 30.77
CA ILE A 172 14.12 48.67 30.36
C ILE A 172 14.71 47.90 31.55
N ALA A 173 14.68 48.46 32.77
CA ALA A 173 15.17 47.75 33.95
C ALA A 173 14.08 46.81 34.52
N PRO A 174 14.30 45.47 34.56
CA PRO A 174 13.38 44.57 35.24
C PRO A 174 13.38 44.89 36.74
N LYS A 175 12.21 45.11 37.33
CA LYS A 175 12.05 45.21 38.79
C LYS A 175 12.60 43.93 39.43
N GLN A 176 13.79 44.00 40.01
CA GLN A 176 14.32 42.96 40.88
C GLN A 176 13.44 42.90 42.13
N HIS A 177 12.43 42.04 42.13
CA HIS A 177 11.68 41.70 43.33
C HIS A 177 12.63 41.03 44.32
N ALA A 178 12.86 41.70 45.45
CA ALA A 178 13.64 41.22 46.57
C ALA A 178 13.10 39.86 47.07
N LYS A 179 13.90 38.81 46.90
CA LYS A 179 13.67 37.49 47.50
C LYS A 179 13.83 37.58 49.01
N LYS A 180 12.73 37.48 49.77
CA LYS A 180 12.78 37.16 51.20
C LYS A 180 12.84 35.63 51.33
N LYS A 181 13.98 35.14 51.83
CA LYS A 181 14.23 33.75 52.25
C LYS A 181 13.41 33.47 53.51
N ASP A 182 12.73 32.33 53.57
CA ASP A 182 12.50 31.50 54.77
C ASP A 182 12.34 30.05 54.30
N ILE A 183 13.32 29.18 54.56
CA ILE A 183 13.35 28.12 55.59
C ILE A 183 12.59 26.85 55.16
N GLN A 184 13.38 25.90 54.62
CA GLN A 184 13.51 24.49 55.01
C GLN A 184 12.31 23.78 55.66
N ASP A 185 11.75 22.75 55.00
CA ASP A 185 11.60 21.45 55.65
C ASP A 185 11.39 20.27 54.67
N ASP A 186 11.59 19.08 55.24
CA ASP A 186 11.90 17.76 54.70
C ASP A 186 10.98 17.07 53.66
N SER A 187 11.63 16.12 52.96
CA SER A 187 11.16 14.77 52.56
C SER A 187 10.89 14.42 51.08
N PRO A 188 11.11 13.15 50.71
CA PRO A 188 11.70 12.77 49.43
C PRO A 188 10.68 12.13 48.46
N GLY A 189 10.98 12.20 47.16
CA GLY A 189 10.40 11.25 46.21
C GLY A 189 10.05 11.82 44.85
N GLY A 190 10.46 11.11 43.81
CA GLY A 190 9.86 11.20 42.48
C GLY A 190 10.72 11.87 41.42
N SER A 191 11.65 11.11 40.85
CA SER A 191 12.17 11.40 39.50
C SER A 191 11.04 11.24 38.47
N PRO A 192 10.76 12.24 37.60
CA PRO A 192 10.04 11.98 36.37
C PRO A 192 11.06 11.58 35.30
N ARG A 193 11.11 10.27 35.00
CA ARG A 193 11.74 9.79 33.77
C ARG A 193 10.96 10.35 32.58
N SER A 194 11.67 11.04 31.71
CA SER A 194 11.21 11.44 30.38
C SER A 194 10.84 10.20 29.55
N PRO A 195 9.72 10.22 28.81
CA PRO A 195 9.35 9.12 27.93
C PRO A 195 10.21 9.19 26.65
N SER A 196 11.02 8.15 26.44
CA SER A 196 11.66 7.87 25.16
C SER A 196 10.62 7.39 24.14
N PRO A 197 10.68 7.83 22.87
CA PRO A 197 9.78 7.35 21.83
C PRO A 197 10.14 5.91 21.45
N LYS A 198 9.20 4.98 21.62
CA LYS A 198 9.29 3.62 21.07
C LYS A 198 9.07 3.68 19.56
N SER A 199 10.14 3.61 18.78
CA SER A 199 10.08 3.24 17.36
C SER A 199 9.86 1.72 17.25
N SER A 200 8.59 1.29 17.18
CA SER A 200 8.28 -0.11 16.85
C SER A 200 8.33 -0.32 15.33
N TRP A 201 9.48 -0.81 14.85
CA TRP A 201 9.57 -1.45 13.54
C TRP A 201 9.18 -2.92 13.69
N HIS A 202 7.89 -3.21 13.59
CA HIS A 202 7.39 -4.57 13.33
C HIS A 202 6.46 -4.52 12.13
N SER A 203 7.05 -4.41 10.93
CA SER A 203 6.42 -4.88 9.71
C SER A 203 6.66 -6.39 9.60
N GLY A 204 5.75 -7.16 10.20
CA GLY A 204 5.63 -8.59 9.92
C GLY A 204 5.09 -8.78 8.51
N LEU A 205 5.97 -9.02 7.55
CA LEU A 205 5.61 -9.62 6.27
C LEU A 205 5.61 -11.15 6.48
N ARG A 206 4.44 -11.71 6.82
CA ARG A 206 4.14 -13.12 6.54
C ARG A 206 3.31 -13.13 5.27
N VAL A 207 3.94 -13.49 4.16
CA VAL A 207 3.25 -13.93 2.96
C VAL A 207 2.97 -15.41 3.16
N ALA A 208 1.70 -15.78 3.09
CA ALA A 208 1.21 -17.14 2.94
C ALA A 208 1.07 -17.46 1.44
#